data_AF-A0A821XV75-F1
#
_entry.id   AF-A0A821XV75-F1
#
_cell.length_a   1.000
_cell.length_b   1.000
_cell.length_c   1.000
_cell.angle_alpha   90.00
_cell.angle_beta   90.00
_cell.angle_gamma   90.00
#
_symmetry.space_group_name_H-M   'P 1'
#
loop_
_entity.id
_entity.type
_entity.pdbx_description
1 polymer ?
#
loop_
_entity_poly.entity_id
_entity_poly.type
_entity_poly.pdbx_seq_one_letter_code
_entity_poly.pdbx_strand_id
1 'polypeptide(L)'
;MLNTFFKHRSINPIIFTQRYLTVKSDVDLNVQMKLLNDRKQFRKSLDLFDKYKENNINKLSSSTITQALKACAQICDLERGSTIHRLISSRINNDFYILASLIHLYMQCSDVSRAESLFDRSNKKTKAMLHKK
;
A
#
# COMPACT_ATOMS: atom_id res chain seq x y z
N MET A 1 -29.07 6.87 -31.63
CA MET A 1 -27.84 6.08 -31.87
C MET A 1 -26.68 7.07 -31.83
N LEU A 2 -26.02 7.39 -30.70
CA LEU A 2 -25.27 6.53 -29.77
C LEU A 2 -24.25 5.65 -30.53
N ASN A 3 -22.96 5.79 -30.20
CA ASN A 3 -21.73 5.29 -30.86
C ASN A 3 -21.42 5.99 -32.19
N THR A 4 -20.56 7.01 -32.22
CA THR A 4 -19.09 6.81 -32.24
C THR A 4 -18.33 7.81 -31.34
N PHE A 5 -18.75 7.93 -30.08
CA PHE A 5 -17.96 8.56 -29.02
C PHE A 5 -16.76 7.65 -28.66
N PHE A 6 -15.56 8.22 -28.44
CA PHE A 6 -14.30 7.59 -27.98
C PHE A 6 -13.26 7.10 -29.02
N LYS A 7 -12.84 7.97 -29.95
CA LYS A 7 -11.44 7.87 -30.46
C LYS A 7 -10.67 9.19 -30.50
N HIS A 8 -11.34 10.32 -30.29
CA HIS A 8 -10.73 11.65 -30.22
C HIS A 8 -10.87 12.25 -28.82
N ARG A 9 -9.84 12.05 -27.99
CA ARG A 9 -9.48 13.03 -26.96
C ARG A 9 -7.96 13.13 -26.96
N SER A 10 -7.47 13.97 -27.87
CA SER A 10 -6.11 14.51 -27.81
C SER A 10 -6.03 15.38 -26.57
N ILE A 11 -5.66 14.76 -25.44
CA ILE A 11 -5.24 15.45 -24.23
C ILE A 11 -3.73 15.60 -24.40
N ASN A 12 -3.27 16.85 -24.54
CA ASN A 12 -1.88 17.24 -24.77
C ASN A 12 -0.87 16.38 -23.97
N PRO A 13 0.12 15.73 -24.63
CA PRO A 13 1.12 14.90 -23.95
C PRO A 13 1.95 15.69 -22.92
N ILE A 14 2.18 16.98 -23.16
CA ILE A 14 3.06 17.83 -22.34
C ILE A 14 2.36 18.31 -21.04
N ILE A 15 1.03 18.46 -21.06
CA ILE A 15 0.25 18.80 -19.85
C ILE A 15 0.02 17.54 -18.99
N PHE A 16 0.03 16.35 -19.61
CA PHE A 16 -0.09 15.07 -18.92
C PHE A 16 1.20 14.66 -18.18
N THR A 17 2.38 15.02 -18.70
CA THR A 17 3.67 14.67 -18.06
C THR A 17 3.99 15.53 -16.83
N GLN A 18 3.59 16.80 -16.80
CA GLN A 18 3.96 17.70 -15.70
C GLN A 18 3.14 17.48 -14.41
N ARG A 19 1.95 16.86 -14.51
CA ARG A 19 1.03 16.67 -13.36
C ARG A 19 1.18 15.32 -12.64
N TYR A 20 2.01 14.42 -13.18
CA TYR A 20 2.35 13.12 -12.59
C TYR A 20 3.61 13.11 -11.72
N LEU A 21 4.33 14.24 -11.59
CA LEU A 21 5.67 14.24 -11.00
C LEU A 21 5.77 14.87 -9.61
N THR A 22 4.76 15.60 -9.14
CA THR A 22 4.76 16.17 -7.79
C THR A 22 3.64 15.55 -6.98
N VAL A 23 3.96 14.58 -6.12
CA VAL A 23 3.03 14.07 -5.12
C VAL A 23 2.78 15.19 -4.11
N LYS A 24 1.59 15.77 -4.11
CA LYS A 24 1.25 16.92 -3.25
C LYS A 24 0.52 16.53 -1.96
N SER A 25 -0.02 15.31 -1.90
CA SER A 25 -0.78 14.80 -0.75
C SER A 25 -0.75 13.27 -0.70
N ASP A 26 -1.14 12.72 0.44
CA ASP A 26 -1.33 11.27 0.61
C ASP A 26 -2.38 10.69 -0.36
N VAL A 27 -3.45 11.46 -0.64
CA VAL A 27 -4.49 11.05 -1.61
C VAL A 27 -3.91 10.92 -3.01
N ASP A 28 -3.12 11.88 -3.44
CA ASP A 28 -2.45 11.87 -4.75
C ASP A 28 -1.46 10.71 -4.84
N LEU A 29 -0.68 10.48 -3.78
CA LEU A 29 0.22 9.33 -3.67
C LEU A 29 -0.52 8.00 -3.87
N ASN A 30 -1.62 7.80 -3.15
CA ASN A 30 -2.39 6.57 -3.20
C ASN A 30 -2.92 6.29 -4.61
N VAL A 31 -3.51 7.30 -5.27
CA VAL A 31 -4.04 7.17 -6.64
C VAL A 31 -2.93 6.79 -7.60
N GLN A 32 -1.77 7.44 -7.52
CA GLN A 32 -0.63 7.15 -8.40
C GLN A 32 -0.06 5.75 -8.13
N MET A 33 0.11 5.36 -6.87
CA MET A 33 0.55 4.01 -6.50
C MET A 33 -0.42 2.93 -6.99
N LYS A 34 -1.73 3.17 -6.87
CA LYS A 34 -2.75 2.26 -7.41
C LYS A 34 -2.60 2.07 -8.91
N LEU A 35 -2.49 3.16 -9.66
CA LEU A 35 -2.29 3.09 -11.10
C LEU A 35 -1.00 2.34 -11.49
N LEU A 36 0.09 2.57 -10.77
CA LEU A 36 1.37 1.89 -11.02
C LEU A 36 1.27 0.40 -10.70
N ASN A 37 0.63 0.03 -9.59
CA ASN A 37 0.40 -1.36 -9.21
C ASN A 37 -0.49 -2.10 -10.22
N ASP A 38 -1.57 -1.48 -10.69
CA ASP A 38 -2.48 -2.05 -11.70
C ASP A 38 -1.75 -2.29 -13.04
N ARG A 39 -0.71 -1.48 -13.33
CA ARG A 39 0.21 -1.65 -14.47
C ARG A 39 1.39 -2.58 -14.19
N LYS A 40 1.42 -3.26 -13.04
CA LYS A 40 2.52 -4.13 -12.59
C LYS A 40 3.88 -3.42 -12.47
N GLN A 41 3.89 -2.09 -12.36
CA GLN A 41 5.09 -1.27 -12.17
C GLN A 41 5.42 -1.12 -10.68
N PHE A 42 5.53 -2.25 -9.97
CA PHE A 42 5.63 -2.29 -8.51
C PHE A 42 6.86 -1.57 -7.97
N ARG A 43 8.02 -1.72 -8.61
CA ARG A 43 9.25 -1.00 -8.20
C ARG A 43 9.08 0.52 -8.25
N LYS A 44 8.51 1.05 -9.34
CA LYS A 44 8.23 2.50 -9.46
C LYS A 44 7.22 2.99 -8.43
N SER A 45 6.21 2.16 -8.13
CA SER A 45 5.21 2.44 -7.09
C SER A 45 5.88 2.59 -5.72
N LEU A 46 6.79 1.67 -5.39
CA LEU A 46 7.54 1.70 -4.14
C LEU A 46 8.56 2.84 -4.11
N ASP A 47 9.23 3.16 -5.22
CA ASP A 47 10.14 4.30 -5.29
C ASP A 47 9.41 5.64 -5.08
N LEU A 48 8.17 5.75 -5.57
CA LEU A 48 7.30 6.91 -5.32
C LEU A 48 6.92 7.00 -3.84
N PHE A 49 6.54 5.86 -3.24
CA PHE A 49 6.25 5.78 -1.82
C PHE A 49 7.46 6.16 -0.94
N ASP A 50 8.64 5.65 -1.27
CA ASP A 50 9.86 5.89 -0.51
C ASP A 50 10.27 7.36 -0.52
N LYS A 51 10.10 8.05 -1.66
CA LYS A 51 10.33 9.50 -1.73
C LYS A 51 9.37 10.30 -0.85
N TYR A 52 8.12 9.87 -0.74
CA TYR A 52 7.10 10.61 0.01
C TYR A 52 7.11 10.29 1.52
N LYS A 53 7.48 9.05 1.89
CA LYS A 53 7.39 8.57 3.28
C LYS A 53 8.38 9.27 4.22
N GLU A 54 9.55 9.70 3.72
CA GLU A 54 10.68 10.18 4.54
C GLU A 54 10.28 11.26 5.56
N ASN A 55 9.30 12.11 5.21
CA ASN A 55 8.82 13.18 6.08
C ASN A 55 7.35 13.02 6.53
N ASN A 56 6.66 11.96 6.08
CA ASN A 56 5.19 11.89 6.17
C ASN A 56 4.63 10.53 6.62
N ILE A 57 5.47 9.54 6.95
CA ILE A 57 5.00 8.17 7.26
C ILE A 57 3.84 8.11 8.28
N ASN A 58 3.89 8.95 9.32
CA ASN A 58 2.86 9.01 10.36
C ASN A 58 1.54 9.63 9.87
N LYS A 59 1.58 10.41 8.79
CA LYS A 59 0.43 11.07 8.16
C LYS A 59 -0.20 10.23 7.04
N LEU A 60 0.47 9.16 6.59
CA LEU A 60 -0.05 8.31 5.52
C LEU A 60 -1.29 7.56 5.95
N SER A 61 -2.31 7.55 5.08
CA SER A 61 -3.49 6.73 5.30
C SER A 61 -3.16 5.24 5.18
N SER A 62 -4.02 4.44 5.79
CA SER A 62 -3.88 2.98 5.78
C SER A 62 -4.04 2.38 4.39
N SER A 63 -4.78 3.05 3.50
CA SER A 63 -4.91 2.66 2.11
C SER A 63 -3.60 2.85 1.34
N THR A 64 -2.88 3.96 1.53
CA THR A 64 -1.54 4.16 0.95
C THR A 64 -0.54 3.12 1.44
N ILE A 65 -0.51 2.86 2.75
CA ILE A 65 0.37 1.83 3.34
C ILE A 65 0.03 0.44 2.77
N THR A 66 -1.26 0.13 2.64
CA THR A 66 -1.72 -1.12 2.03
C THR A 66 -1.27 -1.26 0.58
N GLN A 67 -1.30 -0.17 -0.21
CA GLN A 67 -0.81 -0.18 -1.59
C GLN A 67 0.71 -0.44 -1.66
N ALA A 68 1.48 0.12 -0.73
CA ALA A 68 2.91 -0.15 -0.61
C ALA A 68 3.16 -1.63 -0.27
N LEU A 69 2.50 -2.16 0.76
CA LEU A 69 2.67 -3.55 1.20
C LEU A 69 2.27 -4.56 0.12
N LYS A 70 1.18 -4.29 -0.61
CA LYS A 70 0.79 -5.09 -1.78
C LYS A 70 1.85 -5.08 -2.87
N ALA A 71 2.43 -3.91 -3.16
CA ALA A 71 3.50 -3.83 -4.14
C ALA A 71 4.74 -4.62 -3.69
N CYS A 72 5.13 -4.53 -2.41
CA CYS A 72 6.20 -5.35 -1.84
C CYS A 72 5.90 -6.85 -2.00
N ALA A 73 4.67 -7.27 -1.73
CA ALA A 73 4.25 -8.67 -1.84
C ALA A 73 4.37 -9.22 -3.27
N GLN A 74 4.05 -8.40 -4.28
CA GLN A 74 4.10 -8.80 -5.69
C GLN A 74 5.52 -9.03 -6.23
N ILE A 75 6.53 -8.41 -5.61
CA ILE A 75 7.94 -8.56 -6.01
C ILE A 75 8.81 -9.20 -4.94
N CYS A 76 8.19 -9.72 -3.88
CA CYS A 76 8.84 -10.27 -2.69
C CYS A 76 9.92 -9.36 -2.08
N ASP A 77 9.71 -8.05 -2.02
CA ASP A 77 10.62 -7.09 -1.41
C ASP A 77 10.43 -7.04 0.12
N LEU A 78 11.01 -8.04 0.79
CA LEU A 78 10.97 -8.18 2.24
C LEU A 78 11.71 -7.06 2.98
N GLU A 79 12.71 -6.45 2.37
CA GLU A 79 13.50 -5.38 2.99
C GLU A 79 12.65 -4.12 3.17
N ARG A 80 12.02 -3.65 2.09
CA ARG A 80 11.09 -2.50 2.16
C ARG A 80 9.89 -2.83 3.02
N GLY A 81 9.31 -4.02 2.85
CA GLY A 81 8.16 -4.47 3.64
C GLY A 81 8.43 -4.51 5.15
N SER A 82 9.59 -5.01 5.57
CA SER A 82 10.01 -5.05 6.98
C SER A 82 10.30 -3.66 7.53
N THR A 83 10.85 -2.77 6.71
CA THR A 83 11.04 -1.36 7.07
C THR A 83 9.70 -0.68 7.30
N ILE A 84 8.72 -0.88 6.42
CA ILE A 84 7.36 -0.35 6.60
C ILE A 84 6.75 -0.90 7.89
N HIS A 85 6.77 -2.23 8.10
CA HIS A 85 6.27 -2.87 9.33
C HIS A 85 6.82 -2.18 10.58
N ARG A 86 8.14 -2.00 10.68
CA ARG A 86 8.78 -1.36 11.84
C ARG A 86 8.29 0.08 12.05
N LEU A 87 8.20 0.87 10.98
CA LEU A 87 7.77 2.27 11.02
C LEU A 87 6.31 2.45 11.46
N ILE A 88 5.43 1.49 11.12
CA ILE A 88 4.00 1.55 11.42
C ILE A 88 3.58 0.62 12.56
N SER A 89 4.53 0.10 13.35
CA SER A 89 4.30 -0.92 14.38
C SER A 89 3.22 -0.54 15.41
N SER A 90 3.12 0.74 15.78
CA SER A 90 2.08 1.26 16.68
C SER A 90 0.67 1.26 16.08
N ARG A 91 0.54 1.21 14.75
CA ARG A 91 -0.73 1.29 14.02
C ARG A 91 -1.33 -0.08 13.70
N ILE A 92 -0.50 -1.12 13.62
CA ILE A 92 -0.89 -2.47 13.16
C ILE A 92 -2.08 -3.03 13.96
N ASN A 93 -2.07 -2.86 15.28
CA ASN A 93 -3.10 -3.43 16.14
C ASN A 93 -4.46 -2.74 15.99
N ASN A 94 -4.51 -1.53 15.44
CA ASN A 94 -5.71 -0.71 15.32
C ASN A 94 -6.24 -0.63 13.89
N ASP A 95 -5.52 -1.21 12.92
CA ASP A 95 -5.89 -1.17 11.52
C ASP A 95 -5.83 -2.57 10.88
N PHE A 96 -7.01 -3.14 10.68
CA PHE A 96 -7.16 -4.48 10.12
C PHE A 96 -6.61 -4.57 8.68
N TYR A 97 -6.74 -3.52 7.88
CA TYR A 97 -6.27 -3.53 6.49
C TYR A 97 -4.75 -3.55 6.41
N ILE A 98 -4.08 -2.78 7.26
CA ILE A 98 -2.62 -2.80 7.40
C ILE A 98 -2.15 -4.19 7.87
N LEU A 99 -2.77 -4.73 8.93
CA LEU A 99 -2.43 -6.04 9.47
C LEU A 99 -2.58 -7.14 8.40
N ALA A 100 -3.72 -7.19 7.71
CA ALA A 100 -3.98 -8.18 6.67
C ALA A 100 -2.97 -8.07 5.51
N SER A 101 -2.59 -6.84 5.15
CA SER A 101 -1.60 -6.59 4.09
C SER A 101 -0.18 -7.03 4.49
N LEU A 102 0.21 -6.87 5.76
CA LEU A 102 1.48 -7.39 6.28
C LEU A 102 1.49 -8.92 6.31
N ILE A 103 0.40 -9.55 6.76
CA ILE A 103 0.28 -11.02 6.73
C ILE A 103 0.39 -11.50 5.27
N HIS A 104 -0.34 -10.88 4.34
CA HIS A 104 -0.26 -11.22 2.92
C HIS A 104 1.16 -11.08 2.36
N LEU A 105 1.87 -9.98 2.65
CA LEU A 105 3.26 -9.78 2.27
C LEU A 105 4.15 -10.94 2.75
N TYR A 106 4.13 -11.25 4.04
CA TYR A 106 5.00 -12.27 4.60
C TYR A 106 4.66 -13.66 4.07
N MET A 107 3.38 -13.99 3.89
CA MET A 107 2.98 -15.24 3.24
C MET A 107 3.47 -15.33 1.79
N GLN A 108 3.30 -14.28 0.99
CA GLN A 108 3.77 -14.26 -0.41
C GLN A 108 5.28 -14.43 -0.52
N CYS A 109 6.03 -13.89 0.45
CA CYS A 109 7.49 -14.00 0.49
C CYS A 109 7.98 -15.26 1.22
N SER A 110 7.11 -16.23 1.51
CA SER A 110 7.44 -17.46 2.25
C SER A 110 8.01 -17.27 3.67
N ASP A 111 7.79 -16.10 4.28
CA ASP A 111 8.11 -15.85 5.69
C ASP A 111 6.91 -16.18 6.58
N VAL A 112 6.63 -17.49 6.65
CA VAL A 112 5.45 -18.02 7.35
C VAL A 112 5.50 -17.66 8.84
N SER A 113 6.67 -17.73 9.46
CA SER A 113 6.86 -17.42 10.88
C SER A 113 6.40 -16.01 11.25
N ARG A 114 6.74 -14.99 10.46
CA ARG A 114 6.27 -13.61 10.71
C ARG A 114 4.78 -13.44 10.40
N ALA A 115 4.27 -14.12 9.37
CA ALA A 115 2.85 -14.11 9.05
C ALA A 115 2.00 -14.71 10.19
N GLU A 116 2.38 -15.88 10.72
CA GLU A 116 1.72 -16.55 11.84
C GLU A 116 1.76 -15.72 13.11
N SER A 117 2.92 -15.15 13.45
CA SER A 117 3.04 -14.27 14.62
C SER A 117 2.07 -13.07 14.54
N LEU A 118 1.86 -12.49 13.36
CA LEU A 118 0.90 -11.40 13.17
C LEU A 118 -0.55 -11.89 13.27
N PHE A 119 -0.85 -13.05 12.68
CA PHE A 119 -2.18 -13.66 12.72
C PHE A 119 -2.59 -14.00 14.16
N ASP A 120 -1.70 -14.60 14.95
CA ASP A 120 -1.98 -14.97 16.34
C ASP A 120 -2.22 -13.77 17.25
N ARG A 121 -1.44 -12.69 17.06
CA ARG A 121 -1.66 -11.43 17.79
C ARG A 121 -3.07 -10.88 17.52
N SER A 122 -3.56 -11.03 16.30
CA SER A 122 -4.90 -10.59 15.92
C SER A 122 -6.00 -11.42 16.58
N ASN A 123 -5.84 -12.75 16.59
CA ASN A 123 -6.80 -13.68 17.20
C ASN A 123 -6.89 -13.55 18.72
N LYS A 124 -5.77 -13.31 19.40
CA LYS A 124 -5.77 -13.03 20.84
C LYS A 124 -6.62 -11.80 21.18
N LYS A 125 -6.58 -10.76 20.35
CA LYS A 125 -7.39 -9.55 20.53
C LYS A 125 -8.89 -9.85 20.37
N THR A 126 -9.27 -10.60 19.34
CA THR A 126 -10.68 -10.97 19.10
C THR A 126 -11.24 -11.81 20.26
N LYS A 127 -10.47 -12.79 20.75
CA LYS A 127 -10.86 -13.62 21.91
C LYS A 127 -10.97 -12.79 23.21
N ALA A 128 -10.06 -11.85 23.44
CA ALA A 128 -10.09 -10.98 24.63
C ALA A 128 -11.31 -10.03 24.66
N MET A 129 -11.82 -9.61 23.49
CA MET A 129 -13.06 -8.81 23.43
C MET A 129 -14.32 -9.64 23.72
N LEU A 130 -14.30 -10.94 23.41
CA LEU A 130 -15.44 -11.85 23.63
C LEU A 130 -15.62 -12.24 25.11
N HIS A 131 -14.55 -12.23 25.91
CA HIS A 131 -14.61 -12.52 27.36
C HIS A 131 -14.90 -11.30 28.25
N LYS A 132 -15.20 -10.13 27.67
CA LYS A 132 -15.54 -8.90 28.41
C LYS A 132 -17.03 -8.52 28.32
N LYS A 133 -17.91 -9.44 27.98
CA LYS A 133 -19.37 -9.24 28.02
C LYS A 133 -19.98 -9.81 29.28
#